data_AF-A0AAJ4XHY2-F1
#
_entry.id   AF-A0AAJ4XHY2-F1
#
_cell.length_a   1.000
_cell.length_b   1.000
_cell.length_c   1.000
_cell.angle_alpha   90.00
_cell.angle_beta   90.00
_cell.angle_gamma   90.00
#
_symmetry.space_group_name_H-M   'P 1'
#
loop_
_entity.id
_entity.type
_entity.pdbx_description
1 polymer ?
#
loop_
_entity_poly.entity_id
_entity_poly.type
_entity_poly.pdbx_seq_one_letter_code
_entity_poly.pdbx_strand_id
1 'polypeptide(L)'
;MVCAREVAVAIPIQVNRQTSNGDNDIRIHLVTSRKHDNRYVLPKGGVEHNETSRQAAVRELWEEAGLVGESSPSNILSKASQAELTVDDHKPHRNSPSKSPQEPNFVPRARYTGHQVLVTSIKDEWPESDERQRKLVTIQEAEKQLEWRKDIHTIFTRWAAGISRET
;
A
#
# COMPACT_ATOMS: atom_id res chain seq x y z
N MET A 1 8.52 -26.40 -4.43
CA MET A 1 8.22 -25.40 -5.49
C MET A 1 8.67 -24.04 -4.98
N VAL A 2 9.39 -23.25 -5.79
CA VAL A 2 9.83 -21.90 -5.39
C VAL A 2 8.68 -20.93 -5.68
N CYS A 3 8.25 -20.16 -4.69
CA CYS A 3 7.18 -19.17 -4.84
C CYS A 3 7.68 -17.77 -4.45
N ALA A 4 7.02 -16.75 -4.99
CA ALA A 4 7.23 -15.38 -4.56
C ALA A 4 6.73 -15.19 -3.12
N ARG A 5 7.38 -14.30 -2.36
CA ARG A 5 6.80 -13.84 -1.09
C ARG A 5 5.61 -12.96 -1.39
N GLU A 6 4.44 -13.28 -0.86
CA GLU A 6 3.27 -12.42 -0.95
C GLU A 6 3.40 -11.26 0.05
N VAL A 7 3.21 -10.03 -0.43
CA VAL A 7 3.33 -8.79 0.35
C VAL A 7 2.07 -7.95 0.15
N ALA A 8 1.39 -7.64 1.24
CA ALA A 8 0.24 -6.76 1.23
C ALA A 8 0.66 -5.31 1.43
N VAL A 9 0.07 -4.38 0.67
CA VAL A 9 0.32 -2.94 0.75
C VAL A 9 -0.99 -2.24 1.10
N ALA A 10 -1.02 -1.52 2.22
CA ALA A 10 -2.16 -0.69 2.59
C ALA A 10 -2.07 0.67 1.88
N ILE A 11 -3.16 1.12 1.28
CA ILE A 11 -3.35 2.49 0.79
C ILE A 11 -4.32 3.16 1.78
N PRO A 12 -3.81 3.87 2.81
CA PRO A 12 -4.65 4.34 3.90
C PRO A 12 -5.28 5.67 3.52
N ILE A 13 -6.60 5.70 3.57
CA ILE A 13 -7.42 6.82 3.08
C ILE A 13 -8.09 7.47 4.28
N GLN A 14 -7.89 8.77 4.42
CA GLN A 14 -8.67 9.60 5.31
C GLN A 14 -9.55 10.53 4.48
N VAL A 15 -10.85 10.49 4.70
CA VAL A 15 -11.82 11.37 4.05
C VAL A 15 -12.26 12.43 5.06
N ASN A 16 -11.85 13.67 4.84
CA ASN A 16 -12.33 14.79 5.64
C ASN A 16 -13.60 15.34 4.96
N ARG A 17 -14.74 15.18 5.62
CA ARG A 17 -15.98 15.85 5.18
C ARG A 17 -15.85 17.34 5.51
N GLN A 18 -15.38 18.14 4.56
CA GLN A 18 -15.62 19.58 4.50
C GLN A 18 -14.84 20.21 3.33
N THR A 19 -15.56 20.50 2.25
CA THR A 19 -15.30 21.72 1.47
C THR A 19 -16.62 22.50 1.41
N SER A 20 -16.55 23.82 1.28
CA SER A 20 -17.72 24.69 1.07
C SER A 20 -18.53 24.33 -0.18
N ASN A 21 -17.96 23.51 -1.07
CA ASN A 21 -18.53 23.10 -2.36
C ASN A 21 -19.08 21.66 -2.36
N GLY A 22 -19.00 20.92 -1.25
CA GLY A 22 -19.52 19.55 -1.15
C GLY A 22 -18.55 18.43 -1.55
N ASP A 23 -17.37 18.76 -2.07
CA ASP A 23 -16.33 17.77 -2.40
C ASP A 23 -15.66 17.21 -1.14
N ASN A 24 -15.37 15.91 -1.18
CA ASN A 24 -14.60 15.20 -0.15
C ASN A 24 -13.11 15.52 -0.26
N ASP A 25 -12.47 15.97 0.82
CA ASP A 25 -11.01 16.11 0.89
C ASP A 25 -10.38 14.75 1.22
N ILE A 26 -9.73 14.13 0.22
CA ILE A 26 -9.09 12.82 0.33
C ILE A 26 -7.61 13.00 0.66
N ARG A 27 -7.19 12.43 1.78
CA ARG A 27 -5.81 12.41 2.26
C ARG A 27 -5.28 10.99 2.38
N ILE A 28 -3.98 10.84 2.20
CA ILE A 28 -3.25 9.57 2.28
C ILE A 28 -2.26 9.64 3.44
N HIS A 29 -2.24 8.59 4.26
CA HIS A 29 -1.20 8.42 5.27
C HIS A 29 -0.03 7.64 4.69
N LEU A 30 1.17 8.20 4.83
CA LEU A 30 2.44 7.53 4.56
C LEU A 30 3.18 7.29 5.88
N VAL A 31 4.16 6.40 5.85
CA VAL A 31 5.12 6.17 6.95
C VAL A 31 6.56 6.32 6.46
N THR A 32 7.46 6.74 7.34
CA THR A 32 8.90 6.76 7.04
C THR A 32 9.44 5.35 6.75
N SER A 33 10.44 5.25 5.87
CA SER A 33 11.10 3.99 5.53
C SER A 33 12.24 3.67 6.50
N ARG A 34 12.21 2.50 7.14
CA ARG A 34 13.31 2.01 8.02
C ARG A 34 14.67 1.83 7.35
N LYS A 35 14.67 1.58 6.03
CA LYS A 35 15.90 1.23 5.29
C LYS A 35 16.48 2.39 4.47
N HIS A 36 15.74 3.49 4.37
CA HIS A 36 16.08 4.59 3.49
C HIS A 36 15.66 5.89 4.14
N ASP A 37 16.64 6.59 4.69
CA ASP A 37 16.44 7.84 5.42
C ASP A 37 15.74 8.88 4.55
N ASN A 38 14.89 9.69 5.18
CA ASN A 38 14.13 10.78 4.54
C ASN A 38 13.19 10.33 3.42
N ARG A 39 12.85 9.03 3.35
CA ARG A 39 11.91 8.51 2.36
C ARG A 39 10.64 8.00 3.01
N TYR A 40 9.51 8.24 2.34
CA TYR A 40 8.20 7.76 2.74
C TYR A 40 7.78 6.55 1.91
N VAL A 41 6.93 5.70 2.48
CA VAL A 41 6.37 4.51 1.85
C VAL A 41 4.95 4.28 2.38
N LEU A 42 4.18 3.47 1.66
CA LEU A 42 2.93 2.91 2.18
C LEU A 42 3.20 1.79 3.19
N PRO A 43 2.36 1.65 4.24
CA PRO A 43 2.44 0.51 5.15
C PRO A 43 2.32 -0.81 4.41
N LYS A 44 3.20 -1.76 4.69
CA LYS A 44 3.22 -3.04 3.96
C LYS A 44 4.03 -4.11 4.69
N GLY A 45 3.64 -5.36 4.48
CA GLY A 45 4.43 -6.50 4.93
C GLY A 45 3.94 -7.85 4.42
N GLY A 46 4.54 -8.91 4.94
CA GLY A 46 4.31 -10.26 4.42
C GLY A 46 2.92 -10.75 4.76
N VAL A 47 2.30 -11.50 3.85
CA VAL A 47 1.09 -12.26 4.17
C VAL A 47 1.48 -13.50 4.97
N GLU A 48 0.98 -13.60 6.18
CA GLU A 48 1.23 -14.70 7.12
C GLU A 48 0.28 -15.88 6.91
N HIS A 49 0.51 -16.95 7.67
CA HIS A 49 -0.35 -18.13 7.61
C HIS A 49 -1.75 -17.81 8.19
N ASN A 50 -2.80 -18.28 7.51
CA ASN A 50 -4.20 -18.07 7.88
C ASN A 50 -4.71 -16.63 7.81
N GLU A 51 -4.01 -15.73 7.11
CA GLU A 51 -4.55 -14.42 6.76
C GLU A 51 -4.65 -14.22 5.24
N THR A 52 -5.64 -13.44 4.83
CA THR A 52 -5.75 -12.93 3.48
C THR A 52 -4.78 -11.76 3.29
N SER A 53 -4.42 -11.48 2.03
CA SER A 53 -3.61 -10.29 1.71
C SER A 53 -4.24 -8.99 2.26
N ARG A 54 -5.57 -8.90 2.32
CA ARG A 54 -6.22 -7.71 2.89
C ARG A 54 -6.09 -7.63 4.42
N GLN A 55 -6.24 -8.75 5.12
CA GLN A 55 -6.01 -8.81 6.56
C GLN A 55 -4.57 -8.41 6.89
N ALA A 56 -3.60 -8.90 6.12
CA ALA A 56 -2.20 -8.52 6.22
C ALA A 56 -2.01 -7.00 6.04
N ALA A 57 -2.63 -6.38 5.03
CA ALA A 57 -2.56 -4.93 4.83
C ALA A 57 -3.11 -4.15 6.05
N VAL A 58 -4.23 -4.59 6.64
CA VAL A 58 -4.82 -3.93 7.82
C VAL A 58 -3.96 -4.13 9.06
N ARG A 59 -3.35 -5.31 9.26
CA ARG A 59 -2.41 -5.57 10.35
C ARG A 59 -1.17 -4.68 10.24
N GLU A 60 -0.55 -4.62 9.07
CA GLU A 60 0.64 -3.79 8.82
C GLU A 60 0.33 -2.29 8.91
N LEU A 61 -0.88 -1.88 8.54
CA LEU A 61 -1.36 -0.52 8.74
C LEU A 61 -1.42 -0.15 10.23
N TRP A 62 -1.88 -1.08 11.08
CA TRP A 62 -1.87 -0.91 12.52
C TRP A 62 -0.44 -0.89 13.09
N GLU A 63 0.38 -1.89 12.73
CA GLU A 63 1.73 -2.07 13.26
C GLU A 63 2.68 -0.93 12.86
N GLU A 64 2.72 -0.57 11.57
CA GLU A 64 3.67 0.42 11.05
C GLU A 64 3.18 1.88 11.22
N ALA A 65 1.87 2.11 11.28
CA ALA A 65 1.30 3.46 11.28
C ALA A 65 0.33 3.77 12.43
N GLY A 66 -0.09 2.80 13.26
CA GLY A 66 -1.08 3.06 14.31
C GLY A 66 -2.45 3.47 13.77
N LEU A 67 -2.78 3.08 12.54
CA LEU A 67 -4.03 3.40 11.87
C LEU A 67 -4.93 2.16 11.86
N VAL A 68 -6.21 2.37 12.14
CA VAL A 68 -7.22 1.30 12.14
C VAL A 68 -8.16 1.52 10.98
N GLY A 69 -8.50 0.42 10.28
CA GLY A 69 -9.51 0.39 9.24
C GLY A 69 -10.23 -0.95 9.22
N GLU A 70 -11.29 -1.05 8.43
CA GLU A 70 -12.08 -2.29 8.33
C GLU A 70 -11.32 -3.40 7.61
N SER A 71 -11.56 -4.66 8.00
CA SER A 71 -11.00 -5.89 7.39
C SER A 71 -11.80 -6.43 6.19
N SER A 72 -13.03 -5.94 5.97
CA SER A 72 -13.84 -6.17 4.77
C SER A 72 -13.42 -5.27 3.60
N PRO A 73 -13.33 -5.79 2.36
CA PRO A 73 -13.05 -4.98 1.17
C PRO A 73 -14.13 -3.93 0.95
N SER A 74 -13.69 -2.74 0.55
CA SER A 74 -14.57 -1.62 0.26
C SER A 74 -14.02 -0.87 -0.96
N ASN A 75 -14.71 -0.95 -2.10
CA ASN A 75 -14.34 -0.20 -3.31
C ASN A 75 -14.99 1.19 -3.31
N ILE A 76 -14.80 1.91 -2.22
CA ILE A 76 -15.54 3.16 -1.95
C ILE A 76 -15.03 4.30 -2.84
N LEU A 77 -13.73 4.30 -3.17
CA LEU A 77 -13.11 5.40 -3.93
C LEU A 77 -12.56 4.95 -5.27
N SER A 78 -11.61 4.00 -5.27
CA SER A 78 -11.01 3.51 -6.51
C SER A 78 -11.73 2.26 -7.01
N LYS A 79 -12.02 2.23 -8.32
CA LYS A 79 -12.58 1.08 -9.04
C LYS A 79 -11.52 0.11 -9.57
N ALA A 80 -10.23 0.38 -9.34
CA ALA A 80 -9.15 -0.50 -9.74
C ALA A 80 -9.33 -1.89 -9.12
N SER A 81 -9.25 -2.93 -9.95
CA SER A 81 -9.35 -4.32 -9.52
C SER A 81 -8.10 -4.77 -8.76
N GLN A 82 -8.23 -5.84 -7.98
CA GLN A 82 -7.09 -6.41 -7.27
C GLN A 82 -5.97 -6.88 -8.21
N ALA A 83 -6.32 -7.37 -9.41
CA ALA A 83 -5.34 -7.77 -10.41
C ALA A 83 -4.53 -6.57 -10.92
N GLU A 84 -5.18 -5.43 -11.14
CA GLU A 84 -4.51 -4.18 -11.54
C GLU A 84 -3.59 -3.66 -10.43
N LEU A 85 -3.95 -3.87 -9.16
CA LEU A 85 -3.17 -3.49 -7.98
C LEU A 85 -2.15 -4.55 -7.54
N THR A 86 -1.91 -5.57 -8.37
CA THR A 86 -0.87 -6.58 -8.11
C THR A 86 0.34 -6.34 -9.01
N VAL A 87 1.52 -6.26 -8.41
CA VAL A 87 2.80 -5.98 -9.10
C VAL A 87 3.88 -6.92 -8.57
N ASP A 88 4.59 -7.57 -9.49
CA ASP A 88 5.72 -8.45 -9.16
C ASP A 88 7.02 -7.64 -9.03
N ASP A 89 7.83 -7.97 -8.02
CA ASP A 89 9.16 -7.39 -7.81
C ASP A 89 10.05 -7.72 -9.02
N HIS A 90 10.74 -6.72 -9.55
CA HIS A 90 11.71 -6.90 -10.63
C HIS A 90 12.92 -7.77 -10.23
N LYS A 91 13.19 -7.92 -8.92
CA LYS A 91 14.30 -8.72 -8.42
C LYS A 91 13.87 -10.20 -8.35
N PRO A 92 14.74 -11.14 -8.76
CA PRO A 92 14.45 -12.56 -8.63
C PRO A 92 14.42 -13.01 -7.18
N HIS A 93 13.59 -14.01 -6.88
CA HIS A 93 13.70 -14.79 -5.67
C HIS A 93 15.11 -15.42 -5.57
N ARG A 94 15.62 -15.63 -4.36
CA ARG A 94 16.98 -16.18 -4.14
C ARG A 94 17.19 -17.49 -4.93
N ASN A 95 16.17 -18.34 -4.90
CA ASN A 95 16.14 -19.64 -5.56
C ASN A 95 15.38 -19.63 -6.90
N SER A 96 15.16 -18.46 -7.51
CA SER A 96 14.52 -18.36 -8.81
C SER A 96 15.33 -19.12 -9.87
N PRO A 97 14.72 -20.01 -10.68
CA PRO A 97 15.37 -20.70 -11.78
C PRO A 97 15.94 -19.75 -12.84
N SER A 98 15.34 -18.57 -13.00
CA SER A 98 15.82 -17.50 -13.87
C SER A 98 16.14 -16.22 -13.11
N LYS A 99 17.05 -15.39 -13.65
CA LYS A 99 17.34 -14.04 -13.15
C LYS A 99 16.64 -12.94 -13.94
N SER A 100 16.05 -13.25 -15.10
CA SER A 100 15.44 -12.27 -15.99
C SER A 100 13.91 -12.33 -15.91
N PRO A 101 13.20 -11.22 -15.63
CA PRO A 101 11.74 -11.21 -15.58
C PRO A 101 11.03 -11.63 -16.87
N GLN A 102 11.73 -11.65 -18.01
CA GLN A 102 11.18 -12.04 -19.31
C GLN A 102 11.22 -13.55 -19.56
N GLU A 103 11.92 -14.31 -18.72
CA GLU A 103 12.06 -15.76 -18.91
C GLU A 103 10.91 -16.54 -18.25
N PRO A 104 10.45 -17.66 -18.86
CA PRO A 104 9.25 -18.38 -18.41
C PRO A 104 9.31 -18.91 -16.98
N ASN A 105 10.52 -19.18 -16.47
CA ASN A 105 10.74 -19.77 -15.14
C ASN A 105 11.21 -18.73 -14.12
N PHE A 106 11.03 -17.44 -14.39
CA PHE A 106 11.33 -16.39 -13.44
C PHE A 106 10.33 -16.40 -12.28
N VAL A 107 10.85 -16.42 -11.07
CA VAL A 107 10.07 -16.25 -9.85
C VAL A 107 10.48 -14.92 -9.20
N PRO A 108 9.56 -13.95 -9.07
CA PRO A 108 9.89 -12.68 -8.45
C PRO A 108 10.18 -12.86 -6.96
N ARG A 109 10.98 -11.97 -6.40
CA ARG A 109 11.33 -11.98 -4.98
C ARG A 109 10.08 -11.82 -4.11
N ALA A 110 9.20 -10.92 -4.53
CA ALA A 110 7.95 -10.64 -3.88
C ALA A 110 6.87 -10.32 -4.91
N ARG A 111 5.61 -10.55 -4.53
CA ARG A 111 4.43 -10.08 -5.21
C ARG A 111 3.71 -9.11 -4.29
N TYR A 112 3.54 -7.88 -4.72
CA TYR A 112 2.90 -6.82 -3.96
C TYR A 112 1.44 -6.69 -4.39
N THR A 113 0.50 -6.68 -3.44
CA THR A 113 -0.92 -6.45 -3.71
C THR A 113 -1.41 -5.26 -2.90
N GLY A 114 -1.90 -4.22 -3.59
CA GLY A 114 -2.47 -3.02 -2.98
C GLY A 114 -3.91 -3.19 -2.50
N HIS A 115 -4.22 -2.63 -1.34
CA HIS A 115 -5.55 -2.61 -0.74
C HIS A 115 -5.88 -1.21 -0.26
N GLN A 116 -6.98 -0.64 -0.77
CA GLN A 116 -7.53 0.59 -0.20
C GLN A 116 -8.14 0.32 1.17
N VAL A 117 -7.79 1.14 2.16
CA VAL A 117 -8.27 1.00 3.54
C VAL A 117 -8.72 2.36 4.04
N LEU A 118 -10.04 2.49 4.28
CA LEU A 118 -10.58 3.68 4.93
C LEU A 118 -10.15 3.68 6.41
N VAL A 119 -9.50 4.75 6.83
CA VAL A 119 -9.07 4.94 8.22
C VAL A 119 -10.28 5.33 9.06
N THR A 120 -10.59 4.52 10.07
CA THR A 120 -11.71 4.72 10.99
C THR A 120 -11.26 5.25 12.36
N SER A 121 -10.01 4.97 12.75
CA SER A 121 -9.42 5.47 13.99
C SER A 121 -7.90 5.62 13.83
N ILE A 122 -7.36 6.62 14.51
CA ILE A 122 -5.93 6.92 14.60
C ILE A 122 -5.54 6.72 16.07
N LYS A 123 -4.49 5.96 16.35
CA LYS A 123 -3.94 5.80 17.69
C LYS A 123 -2.67 6.63 17.88
N ASP A 124 -2.48 7.08 19.10
CA ASP A 124 -1.30 7.85 19.54
C ASP A 124 -0.14 6.93 19.94
N GLU A 125 -0.44 5.69 20.37
CA GLU A 125 0.52 4.64 20.67
C GLU A 125 0.29 3.47 19.70
N TRP A 126 1.37 2.95 19.11
CA TRP A 126 1.31 1.83 18.18
C TRP A 126 2.64 1.05 18.12
N PRO A 127 2.65 -0.20 17.61
CA PRO A 127 3.80 -1.10 17.75
C PRO A 127 5.15 -0.58 17.23
N GLU A 128 5.19 0.06 16.06
CA GLU A 128 6.42 0.61 15.47
C GLU A 128 6.57 2.15 15.67
N SER A 129 5.96 2.76 16.69
CA SER A 129 5.97 4.23 16.85
C SER A 129 7.34 4.86 17.04
N ASP A 130 8.29 4.11 17.59
CA ASP A 130 9.66 4.55 17.78
C ASP A 130 10.51 4.42 16.51
N GLU A 131 10.08 3.59 15.55
CA GLU A 131 10.79 3.34 14.29
C GLU A 131 10.19 4.10 13.11
N ARG A 132 8.93 4.52 13.23
CA ARG A 132 8.12 5.08 12.14
C ARG A 132 7.48 6.38 12.53
N GLN A 133 7.41 7.30 11.56
CA GLN A 133 6.65 8.54 11.68
C GLN A 133 5.63 8.59 10.56
N ARG A 134 4.39 9.00 10.90
CA ARG A 134 3.31 9.21 9.93
C ARG A 134 3.45 10.55 9.22
N LYS A 135 2.99 10.62 7.97
CA LYS A 135 2.78 11.87 7.24
C LYS A 135 1.46 11.82 6.49
N LEU A 136 0.58 12.79 6.76
CA LEU A 136 -0.68 12.96 6.04
C LEU A 136 -0.46 13.90 4.85
N VAL A 137 -0.84 13.46 3.66
CA VAL A 137 -0.60 14.18 2.39
C VAL A 137 -1.80 14.11 1.45
N THR A 138 -1.84 14.97 0.42
CA THR A 138 -2.80 14.81 -0.69
C THR A 138 -2.40 13.61 -1.56
N ILE A 139 -3.29 13.21 -2.48
CA ILE A 139 -2.99 12.16 -3.47
C ILE A 139 -1.77 12.56 -4.34
N GLN A 140 -1.70 13.80 -4.84
CA GLN A 140 -0.59 14.23 -5.69
C GLN A 140 0.75 14.22 -4.94
N GLU A 141 0.75 14.67 -3.68
CA GLU A 141 1.97 14.66 -2.86
C GLU A 141 2.36 13.22 -2.49
N ALA A 142 1.39 12.33 -2.24
CA ALA A 142 1.67 10.92 -2.00
C ALA A 142 2.33 10.26 -3.22
N GLU A 143 1.84 10.49 -4.43
CA GLU A 143 2.43 9.99 -5.67
C GLU A 143 3.91 10.38 -5.76
N LYS A 144 4.21 11.68 -5.63
CA LYS A 144 5.56 12.23 -5.65
C LYS A 144 6.48 11.61 -4.59
N GLN A 145 5.97 11.44 -3.37
CA GLN A 145 6.75 10.84 -2.27
C GLN A 145 7.05 9.34 -2.48
N LEU A 146 6.28 8.66 -3.33
CA LEU A 146 6.40 7.23 -3.59
C LEU A 146 7.25 6.90 -4.83
N GLU A 147 7.55 7.85 -5.72
CA GLU A 147 8.29 7.65 -6.98
C GLU A 147 9.57 6.80 -6.85
N TRP A 148 10.29 6.95 -5.74
CA TRP A 148 11.54 6.23 -5.48
C TRP A 148 11.35 4.71 -5.30
N ARG A 149 10.13 4.23 -5.03
CA ARG A 149 9.77 2.80 -4.96
C ARG A 149 8.80 2.42 -6.06
N LYS A 150 9.37 2.11 -7.23
CA LYS A 150 8.64 1.74 -8.45
C LYS A 150 7.45 0.82 -8.22
N ASP A 151 7.60 -0.31 -7.53
CA ASP A 151 6.51 -1.28 -7.33
C ASP A 151 5.33 -0.66 -6.54
N ILE A 152 5.64 0.08 -5.47
CA ILE A 152 4.66 0.75 -4.62
C ILE A 152 4.04 1.95 -5.34
N HIS A 153 4.86 2.72 -6.06
CA HIS A 153 4.43 3.84 -6.89
C HIS A 153 3.46 3.38 -7.98
N THR A 154 3.76 2.29 -8.69
CA THR A 154 2.87 1.72 -9.72
C THR A 154 1.54 1.26 -9.13
N ILE A 155 1.53 0.62 -7.96
CA ILE A 155 0.28 0.27 -7.27
C ILE A 155 -0.51 1.55 -6.95
N PHE A 156 0.15 2.56 -6.40
CA PHE A 156 -0.50 3.80 -6.00
C PHE A 156 -1.06 4.59 -7.19
N THR A 157 -0.32 4.71 -8.29
CA THR A 157 -0.78 5.43 -9.48
C THR A 157 -1.95 4.74 -10.16
N ARG A 158 -1.94 3.40 -10.25
CA ARG A 158 -3.08 2.62 -10.74
C ARG A 158 -4.31 2.78 -9.85
N TRP A 159 -4.12 2.75 -8.53
CA TRP A 159 -5.21 3.03 -7.59
C TRP A 159 -5.76 4.45 -7.78
N ALA A 160 -4.90 5.46 -7.85
CA ALA A 160 -5.29 6.85 -8.01
C ALA A 160 -6.02 7.11 -9.33
N ALA A 161 -5.59 6.46 -10.42
CA ALA A 161 -6.26 6.54 -11.72
C ALA A 161 -7.67 5.93 -11.71
N GLY A 162 -7.92 4.95 -10.83
CA GLY A 162 -9.23 4.33 -10.64
C GLY A 162 -10.22 5.14 -9.80
N ILE A 163 -9.80 6.27 -9.20
CA ILE A 163 -10.70 7.13 -8.42
C ILE A 163 -11.64 7.85 -9.39
N SER A 164 -12.94 7.65 -9.22
CA SER A 164 -13.94 8.37 -10.01
C SER A 164 -13.90 9.85 -9.62
N ARG A 165 -13.45 10.70 -10.52
CA ARG A 165 -13.72 12.14 -10.43
C ARG A 165 -15.16 12.29 -10.91
N GLU A 166 -16.09 12.55 -10.01
CA GLU A 166 -17.41 13.00 -10.44
C GLU A 166 -17.20 14.23 -11.33
N THR A 167 -17.63 14.12 -12.58
CA THR A 167 -17.58 15.18 -13.61
C THR A 167 -18.65 16.22 -13.36
#